data_AF-A0A2E4YQX1-F1
#
_entry.id   AF-A0A2E4YQX1-F1
#
_cell.length_a   1.000
_cell.length_b   1.000
_cell.length_c   1.000
_cell.angle_alpha   90.00
_cell.angle_beta   90.00
_cell.angle_gamma   90.00
#
_symmetry.space_group_name_H-M   'P 1'
#
loop_
_entity.id
_entity.type
_entity.pdbx_description
1 polymer ?
#
loop_
_entity_poly.entity_id
_entity_poly.type
_entity_poly.pdbx_seq_one_letter_code
_entity_poly.pdbx_strand_id
1 'polypeptide(L)'
;MNKKNLFIFLLFICSISFDFLRDYIFQNINFQLFYLSHFIDGLARITNMTDSRIESLIGNLSISNLKFIKWGLTLFFILVYLLITILISKLIFKEKEYRLFIFTTLFFSLISLLFYVLCISTKSLTLSYSYYYISIEISHFLQSSLFVVSMLMIFKVYLLFKAAANK
;
A
#
# COMPACT_ATOMS: atom_id res chain seq x y z
N MET A 1 2.62 23.45 21.32
CA MET A 1 2.60 23.22 19.86
C MET A 1 1.34 23.84 19.26
N ASN A 2 1.40 24.58 18.14
CA ASN A 2 0.19 25.11 17.49
C ASN A 2 -0.73 23.94 17.09
N LYS A 3 -2.06 24.10 17.19
CA LYS A 3 -3.09 23.10 16.82
C LYS A 3 -2.80 22.47 15.44
N LYS A 4 -2.37 23.30 14.48
CA LYS A 4 -1.97 22.85 13.14
C LYS A 4 -0.80 21.86 13.17
N ASN A 5 0.27 22.21 13.88
CA ASN A 5 1.48 21.38 13.98
C ASN A 5 1.19 20.09 14.75
N LEU A 6 0.33 20.16 15.77
CA LEU A 6 -0.19 18.98 16.47
C LEU A 6 -0.92 18.04 15.53
N PHE A 7 -1.81 18.56 14.70
CA PHE A 7 -2.54 17.73 13.75
C PHE A 7 -1.63 17.09 12.69
N ILE A 8 -0.64 17.83 12.16
CA ILE A 8 0.35 17.26 11.23
C ILE A 8 1.15 16.13 11.90
N PHE A 9 1.60 16.35 13.14
CA PHE A 9 2.32 15.33 13.91
C PHE A 9 1.48 14.08 14.12
N LEU A 10 0.20 14.24 14.48
CA LEU A 10 -0.74 13.13 14.62
C LEU A 10 -0.95 12.37 13.30
N LEU A 11 -1.02 13.07 12.17
CA LEU A 11 -1.12 12.43 10.85
C LEU A 11 0.13 11.61 10.50
N PHE A 12 1.33 12.06 10.88
CA PHE A 12 2.55 11.26 10.70
C PHE A 12 2.56 10.02 11.59
N ILE A 13 2.20 10.14 12.87
CA ILE A 13 2.07 8.98 13.76
C ILE A 13 1.04 8.00 13.22
N CYS A 14 -0.10 8.52 12.74
CA CYS A 14 -1.16 7.73 12.14
C CYS A 14 -0.67 6.97 10.89
N SER A 15 0.06 7.65 10.00
CA SER A 15 0.70 7.06 8.81
C SER A 15 1.62 5.89 9.16
N ILE A 16 2.48 6.07 10.16
CA ILE A 16 3.41 5.02 10.63
C ILE A 16 2.63 3.87 11.29
N SER A 17 1.61 4.18 12.10
CA SER A 17 0.77 3.17 12.74
C SER A 17 0.03 2.30 11.71
N PHE A 18 -0.39 2.92 10.60
CA PHE A 18 -0.97 2.20 9.48
C PHE A 18 0.01 1.27 8.78
N ASP A 19 1.32 1.55 8.76
CA ASP A 19 2.32 0.61 8.20
C ASP A 19 2.29 -0.70 8.99
N PHE A 20 2.34 -0.62 10.32
CA PHE A 20 2.27 -1.78 11.20
C PHE A 20 0.94 -2.53 11.09
N LEU A 21 -0.18 -1.81 11.05
CA LEU A 21 -1.51 -2.42 10.90
C LEU A 21 -1.62 -3.17 9.56
N ARG A 22 -1.15 -2.54 8.49
CA ARG A 22 -1.17 -3.07 7.13
C ARG A 22 -0.34 -4.34 7.04
N ASP A 23 0.90 -4.31 7.54
CA ASP A 23 1.80 -5.46 7.53
C ASP A 23 1.24 -6.61 8.39
N TYR A 24 0.71 -6.30 9.57
CA TYR A 24 0.04 -7.28 10.43
C TYR A 24 -1.11 -7.97 9.71
N ILE A 25 -2.00 -7.22 9.04
CA ILE A 25 -3.14 -7.80 8.32
C ILE A 25 -2.64 -8.65 7.13
N PHE A 26 -1.73 -8.12 6.30
CA PHE A 26 -1.26 -8.85 5.11
C PHE A 26 -0.48 -10.11 5.47
N GLN A 27 0.34 -10.07 6.52
CA GLN A 27 1.07 -11.24 7.00
C GLN A 27 0.12 -12.34 7.47
N ASN A 28 -0.92 -11.99 8.22
CA ASN A 28 -1.91 -12.96 8.68
C ASN A 28 -2.75 -13.56 7.55
N ILE A 29 -3.09 -12.77 6.52
CA ILE A 29 -3.73 -13.31 5.31
C ILE A 29 -2.78 -14.24 4.55
N ASN A 30 -1.49 -13.91 4.48
CA ASN A 30 -0.48 -14.77 3.87
C ASN A 30 -0.32 -16.10 4.63
N PHE A 31 -0.33 -16.07 5.96
CA PHE A 31 -0.34 -17.29 6.77
C PHE A 31 -1.56 -18.15 6.49
N GLN A 32 -2.75 -17.56 6.40
CA GLN A 32 -3.97 -18.31 6.06
C GLN A 32 -3.90 -18.90 4.65
N LEU A 33 -3.41 -18.13 3.68
CA LEU A 33 -3.21 -18.60 2.30
C LEU A 33 -2.21 -19.77 2.25
N PHE A 34 -1.11 -19.66 2.99
CA PHE A 34 -0.10 -20.70 3.09
C PHE A 34 -0.65 -21.97 3.77
N TYR A 35 -1.39 -21.81 4.86
CA TYR A 35 -2.10 -22.90 5.54
C TYR A 35 -3.04 -23.65 4.58
N LEU A 36 -3.92 -22.91 3.89
CA LEU A 36 -4.87 -23.48 2.94
C LEU A 36 -4.21 -24.13 1.72
N SER A 37 -3.06 -23.64 1.26
CA SER A 37 -2.35 -24.23 0.11
C SER A 37 -1.67 -25.56 0.43
N HIS A 38 -1.60 -25.95 1.71
CA HIS A 38 -0.98 -27.19 2.18
C HIS A 38 -2.00 -28.19 2.74
N PHE A 39 -3.28 -28.01 2.39
CA PHE A 39 -4.29 -29.06 2.56
C PHE A 39 -4.11 -30.11 1.47
N ILE A 40 -3.87 -31.35 1.86
CA ILE A 40 -3.84 -32.50 0.97
C ILE A 40 -4.87 -33.50 1.48
N ASP A 41 -5.81 -33.89 0.62
CA ASP A 41 -6.90 -34.82 0.94
C ASP A 41 -7.77 -34.39 2.14
N GLY A 42 -7.98 -33.08 2.30
CA GLY A 42 -8.78 -32.51 3.39
C GLY A 42 -8.08 -32.46 4.74
N LEU A 43 -6.81 -32.89 4.82
CA LEU A 43 -5.99 -32.83 6.03
C LEU A 43 -4.94 -31.73 5.92
N ALA A 44 -4.86 -30.89 6.95
CA ALA A 44 -3.83 -29.87 7.07
C ALA A 44 -2.48 -30.53 7.38
N ARG A 45 -1.46 -30.25 6.56
CA ARG A 45 -0.09 -30.75 6.80
C ARG A 45 0.77 -29.81 7.62
N ILE A 46 0.31 -28.60 7.87
CA ILE A 46 1.02 -27.56 8.61
C ILE A 46 0.07 -26.90 9.61
N THR A 47 0.62 -26.35 10.68
CA THR A 47 -0.14 -25.58 11.67
C THR A 47 -0.49 -24.21 11.14
N ASN A 48 -1.72 -23.73 11.40
CA ASN A 48 -2.09 -22.37 11.07
C ASN A 48 -1.33 -21.38 11.97
N MET A 49 -0.63 -20.43 11.36
CA MET A 49 0.13 -19.39 12.07
C MET A 49 -0.64 -18.05 12.12
N THR A 50 -1.86 -18.01 11.57
CA THR A 50 -2.71 -16.82 11.64
C THR A 50 -3.10 -16.54 13.09
N ASP A 51 -3.00 -15.28 13.49
CA ASP A 51 -3.48 -14.79 14.77
C ASP A 51 -4.96 -15.11 14.95
N SER A 52 -5.32 -15.66 16.11
CA SER A 52 -6.69 -16.08 16.46
C SER A 52 -7.79 -15.04 16.15
N ARG A 53 -7.50 -13.74 16.30
CA ARG A 53 -8.46 -12.68 16.00
C ARG A 53 -8.69 -12.55 14.51
N ILE A 54 -7.63 -12.55 13.71
CA ILE A 54 -7.76 -12.50 12.25
C ILE A 54 -8.35 -13.80 11.73
N GLU A 55 -7.92 -14.95 12.26
CA GLU A 55 -8.47 -16.26 11.91
C GLU A 55 -9.99 -16.30 12.14
N SER A 56 -10.50 -15.73 13.22
CA SER A 56 -11.95 -15.65 13.46
C SER A 56 -12.73 -14.90 12.36
N LEU A 57 -12.07 -13.96 11.67
CA LEU A 57 -12.66 -13.16 10.59
C LEU A 57 -12.52 -13.83 9.21
N ILE A 58 -11.38 -14.48 8.95
CA ILE A 58 -11.02 -14.96 7.60
C ILE A 58 -10.90 -16.49 7.48
N GLY A 59 -11.02 -17.22 8.58
CA GLY A 59 -10.71 -18.66 8.66
C GLY A 59 -11.58 -19.52 7.75
N ASN A 60 -12.83 -19.11 7.52
CA ASN A 60 -13.78 -19.82 6.66
C ASN A 60 -13.71 -19.39 5.18
N LEU A 61 -12.76 -18.51 4.82
CA LEU A 61 -12.64 -18.00 3.45
C LEU A 61 -11.76 -18.89 2.60
N SER A 62 -12.18 -19.10 1.35
CA SER A 62 -11.37 -19.81 0.35
C SER A 62 -10.16 -18.98 -0.10
N ILE A 63 -9.18 -19.65 -0.72
CA ILE A 63 -8.00 -19.02 -1.32
C ILE A 63 -8.39 -17.88 -2.28
N SER A 64 -9.44 -18.06 -3.09
CA SER A 64 -9.91 -17.03 -4.02
C SER A 64 -10.41 -15.79 -3.28
N ASN A 65 -11.20 -15.98 -2.21
CA ASN A 65 -11.75 -14.88 -1.42
C ASN A 65 -10.66 -14.12 -0.69
N LEU A 66 -9.67 -14.83 -0.12
CA LEU A 66 -8.51 -14.21 0.53
C LEU A 66 -7.68 -13.38 -0.46
N LYS A 67 -7.45 -13.89 -1.68
CA LYS A 67 -6.78 -13.12 -2.74
C LYS A 67 -7.55 -11.85 -3.10
N PHE A 68 -8.88 -11.94 -3.22
CA PHE A 68 -9.72 -10.77 -3.51
C PHE A 68 -9.67 -9.73 -2.37
N ILE A 69 -9.73 -10.18 -1.12
CA ILE A 69 -9.58 -9.31 0.06
C ILE A 69 -8.23 -8.63 0.07
N LYS A 70 -7.13 -9.31 -0.26
CA LYS A 70 -5.81 -8.66 -0.39
C LYS A 70 -5.83 -7.52 -1.40
N TRP A 71 -6.44 -7.71 -2.57
CA TRP A 71 -6.56 -6.64 -3.56
C TRP A 71 -7.40 -5.47 -3.07
N GLY A 72 -8.53 -5.75 -2.40
CA GLY A 72 -9.36 -4.71 -1.78
C GLY A 72 -8.60 -3.91 -0.70
N LEU A 73 -7.86 -4.61 0.16
CA LEU A 73 -7.02 -3.98 1.19
C LEU A 73 -5.88 -3.16 0.58
N THR A 74 -5.25 -3.65 -0.49
CA THR A 74 -4.23 -2.90 -1.21
C THR A 74 -4.77 -1.55 -1.69
N LEU A 75 -5.93 -1.55 -2.36
CA LEU A 75 -6.57 -0.32 -2.82
C LEU A 75 -6.95 0.59 -1.64
N PHE A 76 -7.50 0.01 -0.58
CA PHE A 76 -7.86 0.74 0.64
C PHE A 76 -6.65 1.46 1.24
N PHE A 77 -5.52 0.77 1.44
CA PHE A 77 -4.33 1.39 2.00
C PHE A 77 -3.76 2.47 1.07
N ILE A 78 -3.70 2.26 -0.24
CA ILE A 78 -3.27 3.31 -1.20
C ILE A 78 -4.12 4.58 -1.01
N LEU A 79 -5.43 4.45 -0.90
CA LEU A 79 -6.34 5.58 -0.67
C LEU A 79 -6.11 6.26 0.68
N VAL A 80 -5.82 5.49 1.74
CA VAL A 80 -5.48 6.02 3.07
C VAL A 80 -4.21 6.88 3.00
N TYR A 81 -3.11 6.39 2.42
CA TYR A 81 -1.87 7.16 2.34
C TYR A 81 -1.98 8.35 1.38
N LEU A 82 -2.73 8.24 0.29
CA LEU A 82 -3.04 9.38 -0.58
C LEU A 82 -3.82 10.46 0.19
N LEU A 83 -4.83 10.07 0.97
CA LEU A 83 -5.62 11.00 1.78
C LEU A 83 -4.74 11.71 2.83
N ILE A 84 -3.90 10.96 3.56
CA ILE A 84 -2.95 11.52 4.52
C ILE A 84 -2.03 12.53 3.83
N THR A 85 -1.48 12.19 2.66
CA THR A 85 -0.61 13.08 1.88
C THR A 85 -1.31 14.39 1.51
N ILE A 86 -2.55 14.31 1.00
CA ILE A 86 -3.36 15.48 0.64
C ILE A 86 -3.64 16.35 1.87
N LEU A 87 -4.02 15.74 3.00
CA LEU A 87 -4.32 16.46 4.23
C LEU A 87 -3.08 17.20 4.78
N ILE A 88 -1.93 16.53 4.85
CA ILE A 88 -0.68 17.17 5.31
C ILE A 88 -0.28 18.28 4.34
N SER A 89 -0.32 18.03 3.03
CA SER A 89 0.04 19.03 2.02
C SER A 89 -0.83 20.29 2.12
N LYS A 90 -2.16 20.13 2.22
CA LYS A 90 -3.10 21.24 2.38
C LYS A 90 -2.79 22.08 3.62
N LEU A 91 -2.35 21.44 4.70
CA LEU A 91 -1.97 22.14 5.91
C LEU A 91 -0.64 22.88 5.71
N ILE A 92 0.41 22.22 5.22
CA ILE A 92 1.74 22.81 5.10
C ILE A 92 1.77 23.92 4.05
N PHE A 93 1.36 23.61 2.82
CA PHE A 93 1.60 24.45 1.65
C PHE A 93 0.41 25.35 1.29
N LYS A 94 -0.80 25.09 1.82
CA LYS A 94 -2.06 25.78 1.51
C LYS A 94 -2.48 25.77 0.02
N GLU A 95 -1.63 25.28 -0.87
CA GLU A 95 -1.87 25.10 -2.29
C GLU A 95 -2.83 23.94 -2.56
N LYS A 96 -3.68 24.10 -3.59
CA LYS A 96 -4.72 23.13 -3.97
C LYS A 96 -4.28 22.22 -5.12
N GLU A 97 -2.99 22.05 -5.34
CA GLU A 97 -2.49 21.21 -6.44
C GLU A 97 -2.46 19.71 -6.11
N TYR A 98 -3.51 19.23 -5.44
CA TYR A 98 -3.69 17.81 -5.10
C TYR A 98 -3.77 16.90 -6.33
N ARG A 99 -4.01 17.46 -7.51
CA ARG A 99 -4.00 16.75 -8.79
C ARG A 99 -2.67 16.05 -9.04
N LEU A 100 -1.55 16.65 -8.63
CA LEU A 100 -0.24 16.01 -8.77
C LEU A 100 -0.18 14.70 -7.98
N PHE A 101 -0.63 14.72 -6.72
CA PHE A 101 -0.63 13.52 -5.88
C PHE A 101 -1.51 12.40 -6.46
N ILE A 102 -2.72 12.76 -6.92
CA ILE A 102 -3.64 11.81 -7.54
C ILE A 102 -3.01 11.22 -8.81
N PHE A 103 -2.47 12.06 -9.69
CA PHE A 103 -1.85 11.62 -10.94
C PHE A 103 -0.67 10.69 -10.67
N THR A 104 0.25 11.06 -9.78
CA THR A 104 1.41 10.23 -9.42
C THR A 104 0.98 8.90 -8.82
N THR A 105 -0.02 8.90 -7.93
CA THR A 105 -0.55 7.66 -7.33
C THR A 105 -1.15 6.74 -8.38
N LEU A 106 -1.99 7.28 -9.28
CA LEU A 106 -2.60 6.52 -10.36
C LEU A 106 -1.54 5.98 -11.33
N PHE A 107 -0.55 6.80 -11.69
CA PHE A 107 0.54 6.40 -12.58
C PHE A 107 1.32 5.21 -12.03
N PHE A 108 1.78 5.27 -10.78
CA PHE A 108 2.48 4.15 -10.16
C PHE A 108 1.58 2.93 -9.94
N SER A 109 0.29 3.13 -9.65
CA SER A 109 -0.67 2.02 -9.53
C SER A 109 -0.83 1.29 -10.86
N LEU A 110 -0.92 2.03 -11.97
CA LEU A 110 -0.97 1.46 -13.33
C LEU A 110 0.32 0.74 -13.70
N ILE A 111 1.47 1.28 -13.34
CA ILE A 111 2.76 0.60 -13.55
C ILE A 111 2.81 -0.71 -12.76
N SER A 112 2.41 -0.70 -11.49
CA SER A 112 2.33 -1.91 -10.67
C SER A 112 1.44 -2.97 -11.32
N LEU A 113 0.26 -2.56 -11.79
CA LEU A 113 -0.68 -3.45 -12.47
C LEU A 113 -0.11 -3.99 -13.78
N LEU A 114 0.59 -3.15 -14.55
CA LEU A 114 1.27 -3.57 -15.78
C LEU A 114 2.29 -4.67 -15.48
N PHE A 115 3.14 -4.50 -14.46
CA PHE A 115 4.09 -5.54 -14.05
C PHE A 115 3.39 -6.81 -13.56
N TYR A 116 2.26 -6.70 -12.86
CA TYR A 116 1.46 -7.86 -12.47
C TYR A 116 0.91 -8.62 -13.70
N VAL A 117 0.41 -7.89 -14.71
CA VAL A 117 -0.08 -8.50 -15.96
C VAL A 117 1.06 -9.16 -16.73
N LEU A 118 2.23 -8.53 -16.79
CA LEU A 118 3.43 -9.12 -17.40
C LEU A 118 3.84 -10.41 -16.68
N CYS A 119 3.82 -10.43 -15.34
CA CYS A 119 4.07 -11.63 -14.55
C CYS A 119 3.17 -12.81 -14.99
N ILE A 120 1.86 -12.58 -15.13
CA ILE A 120 0.91 -13.64 -15.53
C ILE A 120 1.12 -14.07 -16.99
N SER A 121 1.54 -13.14 -17.86
CA SER A 121 1.65 -13.38 -19.30
C SER A 121 2.94 -14.09 -19.70
N THR A 122 3.96 -14.08 -18.85
CA THR A 122 5.27 -14.66 -19.17
C THR A 122 5.34 -16.16 -18.91
N LYS A 123 5.91 -16.91 -19.86
CA LYS A 123 6.17 -18.35 -19.71
C LYS A 123 7.44 -18.66 -18.92
N SER A 124 8.36 -17.70 -18.85
CA SER A 124 9.62 -17.87 -18.11
C SER A 124 9.39 -17.64 -16.63
N LEU A 125 9.72 -18.65 -15.82
CA LEU A 125 9.56 -18.60 -14.37
C LEU A 125 10.40 -17.48 -13.75
N THR A 126 11.63 -17.28 -14.22
CA THR A 126 12.53 -16.24 -13.69
C THR A 126 12.01 -14.83 -13.96
N LEU A 127 11.53 -14.57 -15.17
CA LEU A 127 10.93 -13.28 -15.53
C LEU A 127 9.62 -13.04 -14.77
N SER A 128 8.79 -14.07 -14.61
CA SER A 128 7.56 -13.99 -13.82
C SER A 128 7.85 -13.53 -12.39
N TYR A 129 8.85 -14.13 -11.72
CA TYR A 129 9.23 -13.72 -10.37
C TYR A 129 9.73 -12.27 -10.32
N SER A 130 10.60 -11.87 -11.26
CA SER A 130 11.08 -10.49 -11.31
C SER A 130 9.95 -9.47 -11.46
N TYR A 131 9.00 -9.71 -12.37
CA TYR A 131 7.85 -8.82 -12.55
C TYR A 131 6.93 -8.81 -11.34
N TYR A 132 6.72 -9.96 -10.69
CA TYR A 132 5.96 -10.04 -9.45
C TYR A 132 6.58 -9.20 -8.33
N TYR A 133 7.89 -9.31 -8.11
CA TYR A 133 8.58 -8.50 -7.10
C TYR A 133 8.50 -7.01 -7.40
N ILE A 134 8.69 -6.59 -8.65
CA ILE A 134 8.55 -5.17 -9.03
C ILE A 134 7.13 -4.67 -8.73
N SER A 135 6.11 -5.46 -9.09
CA SER A 135 4.70 -5.12 -8.80
C SER A 135 4.43 -4.99 -7.30
N ILE A 136 4.95 -5.91 -6.49
CA ILE A 136 4.83 -5.85 -5.04
C ILE A 136 5.52 -4.60 -4.49
N GLU A 137 6.77 -4.34 -4.86
CA GLU A 137 7.54 -3.22 -4.30
C GLU A 137 6.88 -1.86 -4.60
N ILE A 138 6.38 -1.67 -5.83
CA ILE A 138 5.65 -0.44 -6.19
C ILE A 138 4.35 -0.35 -5.39
N SER A 139 3.60 -1.45 -5.28
CA SER A 139 2.35 -1.49 -4.51
C SER A 139 2.58 -1.22 -3.03
N HIS A 140 3.64 -1.79 -2.46
CA HIS A 140 4.03 -1.65 -1.06
C HIS A 140 4.47 -0.21 -0.77
N PHE A 141 5.26 0.38 -1.67
CA PHE A 141 5.65 1.79 -1.59
C PHE A 141 4.42 2.70 -1.50
N LEU A 142 3.45 2.56 -2.42
CA LEU A 142 2.22 3.37 -2.43
C LEU A 142 1.34 3.19 -1.17
N GLN A 143 1.49 2.06 -0.48
CA GLN A 143 0.77 1.73 0.76
C GLN A 143 1.60 2.03 2.02
N SER A 144 2.55 2.96 1.96
CA SER A 144 3.47 3.20 3.07
C SER A 144 3.60 4.66 3.47
N SER A 145 4.02 4.88 4.72
CA SER A 145 4.38 6.21 5.21
C SER A 145 5.53 6.85 4.40
N LEU A 146 6.39 6.03 3.78
CA LEU A 146 7.46 6.49 2.90
C LEU A 146 6.90 7.27 1.70
N PHE A 147 5.83 6.79 1.07
CA PHE A 147 5.16 7.51 -0.02
C PHE A 147 4.71 8.90 0.42
N VAL A 148 4.14 9.04 1.62
CA VAL A 148 3.70 10.32 2.17
C VAL A 148 4.88 11.30 2.26
N VAL A 149 6.00 10.87 2.85
CA VAL A 149 7.19 11.70 3.01
C VAL A 149 7.79 12.08 1.65
N SER A 150 7.97 11.11 0.76
CA SER A 150 8.51 11.32 -0.59
C SER A 150 7.68 12.34 -1.37
N MET A 151 6.35 12.19 -1.39
CA MET A 151 5.47 13.09 -2.13
C MET A 151 5.47 14.52 -1.56
N LEU A 152 5.51 14.67 -0.23
CA LEU A 152 5.60 16.00 0.40
C LEU A 152 6.93 16.68 0.05
N MET A 153 8.04 15.93 0.00
CA MET A 153 9.35 16.46 -0.38
C MET A 153 9.38 16.86 -1.86
N ILE A 154 8.92 15.99 -2.77
CA ILE A 154 8.80 16.29 -4.19
C ILE A 154 7.95 17.53 -4.42
N PHE A 155 6.82 17.64 -3.72
CA PHE A 155 5.92 18.78 -3.86
C PHE A 155 6.54 20.08 -3.34
N LYS A 156 7.29 20.03 -2.23
CA LYS A 156 8.04 21.20 -1.74
C LYS A 156 9.03 21.68 -2.80
N VAL A 157 9.79 20.77 -3.42
CA VAL A 157 10.75 21.09 -4.48
C VAL A 157 10.05 21.69 -5.69
N TYR A 158 8.93 21.10 -6.12
CA TYR A 158 8.09 21.62 -7.20
C TYR A 158 7.65 23.07 -6.95
N LEU A 159 7.15 23.36 -5.74
CA LEU A 159 6.72 24.73 -5.39
C LEU A 159 7.88 25.73 -5.38
N LEU A 160 9.08 25.32 -4.95
CA LEU A 160 10.27 26.17 -4.99
C LEU A 160 10.64 26.52 -6.43
N PHE A 161 10.62 25.55 -7.35
CA PHE A 161 10.88 25.81 -8.78
C PHE A 161 9.81 26.71 -9.40
N LYS A 162 8.53 26.47 -9.10
CA LYS A 162 7.42 27.30 -9.58
C LYS A 162 7.55 28.76 -9.12
N ALA A 163 7.93 28.98 -7.86
CA ALA A 163 8.15 30.32 -7.33
C ALA A 163 9.35 31.03 -7.96
N ALA A 164 10.39 30.29 -8.37
CA ALA A 164 11.54 30.84 -9.08
C ALA A 164 11.22 31.21 -10.53
N ALA A 165 10.38 30.43 -11.22
CA ALA A 165 9.99 30.69 -12.61
C ALA A 165 9.03 31.88 -12.79
N ASN A 166 8.33 32.27 -11.72
CA ASN A 166 7.39 33.41 -11.72
C ASN A 166 8.03 34.72 -11.24
N LYS A 167 9.34 34.75 -11.01
CA LYS A 167 10.12 35.96 -10.71
C LYS A 167 10.88 36.41 -11.95
#